data_AF-A0A957U977-F1
#
_entry.id   AF-A0A957U977-F1
#
_cell.length_a   1.000
_cell.length_b   1.000
_cell.length_c   1.000
_cell.angle_alpha   90.00
_cell.angle_beta   90.00
_cell.angle_gamma   90.00
#
_symmetry.space_group_name_H-M   'P 1'
#
loop_
_entity.id
_entity.type
_entity.pdbx_description
1 polymer ?
#
loop_
_entity_poly.entity_id
_entity_poly.type
_entity_poly.pdbx_seq_one_letter_code
_entity_poly.pdbx_strand_id
1 'polypeptide(L)'
;HTWYNQEYNNLLCEAGQILNDEPKRNELYQQAERILVEDVALVPIYHGIFNALVKHYVQGPMFESNSKGQVTWNRFRFASRESEIYMSSGVRQ
;
A
#
# COMPACT_ATOMS: atom_id res chain seq x y z
N HIS A 1 24.27 5.04 -2.04
CA HIS A 1 23.68 5.57 -3.29
C HIS A 1 23.09 6.94 -3.00
N THR A 2 23.48 7.95 -3.78
CA THR A 2 23.04 9.35 -3.64
C THR A 2 22.61 9.84 -5.02
N TRP A 3 21.57 9.23 -5.58
CA TRP A 3 20.93 9.78 -6.77
C TRP A 3 20.15 11.04 -6.36
N TYR A 4 20.29 12.10 -7.16
CA TYR A 4 19.65 13.38 -6.92
C TYR A 4 19.25 14.00 -8.25
N ASN A 5 17.97 14.35 -8.37
CA ASN A 5 17.44 15.06 -9.52
C ASN A 5 16.50 16.17 -9.01
N GLN A 6 16.80 17.43 -9.37
CA GLN A 6 16.04 18.60 -8.90
C GLN A 6 14.61 18.61 -9.46
N GLU A 7 14.44 18.24 -10.72
CA GLU A 7 13.15 18.23 -11.40
C GLU A 7 12.23 17.16 -10.80
N TYR A 8 12.77 15.97 -10.56
CA TYR A 8 12.06 14.90 -9.83
C TYR A 8 11.56 15.37 -8.47
N ASN A 9 12.42 16.02 -7.67
CA ASN A 9 12.04 16.53 -6.36
C ASN A 9 10.96 17.62 -6.45
N ASN A 10 11.02 18.49 -7.45
CA ASN A 10 10.01 19.53 -7.67
C ASN A 10 8.64 18.92 -8.01
N LEU A 11 8.61 17.93 -8.90
CA LEU A 11 7.39 17.21 -9.28
C LEU A 11 6.74 16.50 -8.08
N LEU A 12 7.55 15.84 -7.24
CA LEU A 12 7.06 15.22 -6.00
C LEU A 12 6.51 16.24 -5.00
N CYS A 13 7.21 17.37 -4.82
CA CYS A 13 6.74 18.44 -3.96
C CYS A 13 5.40 19.00 -4.43
N GLU A 14 5.25 19.26 -5.74
CA GLU A 14 3.99 19.77 -6.32
C GLU A 14 2.86 18.74 -6.17
N ALA A 15 3.11 17.47 -6.52
CA ALA A 15 2.14 16.40 -6.36
C ALA A 15 1.69 16.24 -4.90
N GLY A 16 2.60 16.40 -3.94
CA GLY A 16 2.32 16.32 -2.50
C GLY A 16 1.42 17.45 -1.97
N GLN A 17 1.36 18.60 -2.67
CA GLN A 17 0.45 19.70 -2.29
C GLN A 17 -0.98 19.52 -2.83
N ILE A 18 -1.21 18.57 -3.75
CA ILE A 18 -2.52 18.35 -4.36
C ILE A 18 -3.34 17.35 -3.52
N LEU A 19 -4.34 17.85 -2.81
CA LEU A 19 -5.19 17.04 -1.92
C LEU A 19 -6.49 16.55 -2.59
N ASN A 20 -7.12 17.36 -3.43
CA ASN A 20 -8.48 17.12 -3.92
C ASN A 20 -8.59 16.81 -5.43
N ASP A 21 -7.47 16.77 -6.15
CA ASP A 21 -7.42 16.51 -7.59
C ASP A 21 -6.52 15.31 -7.87
N GLU A 22 -7.10 14.11 -7.80
CA GLU A 22 -6.36 12.88 -8.04
C GLU A 22 -5.81 12.75 -9.47
N PRO A 23 -6.56 13.09 -10.54
CA PRO A 23 -6.04 13.04 -11.90
C PRO A 23 -4.76 13.86 -12.06
N LYS A 24 -4.76 15.11 -11.61
CA LYS A 24 -3.60 15.99 -11.71
C LYS A 24 -2.43 15.52 -10.85
N ARG A 25 -2.72 15.05 -9.63
CA ARG A 25 -1.70 14.45 -8.75
C ARG A 25 -1.03 13.24 -9.40
N ASN A 26 -1.82 12.36 -10.03
CA ASN A 26 -1.31 11.15 -10.68
C ASN A 26 -0.47 11.49 -11.91
N GLU A 27 -0.84 12.51 -12.67
CA GLU A 27 -0.06 12.97 -13.83
C GLU A 27 1.34 13.43 -13.41
N LEU A 28 1.46 14.23 -12.35
CA LEU A 28 2.75 14.67 -11.82
C LEU A 28 3.60 13.50 -11.32
N TYR A 29 3.00 12.51 -10.66
CA TYR A 29 3.72 11.30 -10.24
C TYR A 29 4.19 10.46 -11.44
N GLN A 30 3.41 10.36 -12.52
CA GLN A 30 3.83 9.65 -13.73
C GLN A 30 5.01 10.36 -14.42
N GLN A 31 5.02 11.68 -14.45
CA GLN A 31 6.15 12.46 -14.96
C GLN A 31 7.42 12.21 -14.11
N ALA A 32 7.28 12.19 -12.79
CA ALA A 32 8.39 11.88 -11.88
C ALA A 32 8.91 10.44 -12.05
N GLU A 33 8.01 9.46 -12.21
CA GLU A 33 8.38 8.05 -12.45
C GLU A 33 9.17 7.89 -13.75
N ARG A 34 8.82 8.63 -14.79
CA ARG A 34 9.54 8.61 -16.07
C ARG A 34 11.01 9.01 -15.90
N ILE A 35 11.29 10.10 -15.17
CA ILE A 35 12.67 10.55 -14.87
C ILE A 35 13.43 9.45 -14.12
N LEU A 36 12.78 8.81 -13.16
CA LEU A 36 13.38 7.78 -12.30
C LEU A 36 13.79 6.53 -13.09
N VAL A 37 12.99 6.14 -14.09
CA VAL A 37 13.29 5.04 -15.01
C VAL A 37 14.36 5.43 -16.03
N GLU A 38 14.29 6.63 -16.61
CA GLU A 38 15.25 7.13 -17.61
C GLU A 38 16.66 7.32 -17.01
N ASP A 39 16.76 7.81 -15.77
CA ASP A 39 18.03 7.98 -15.04
C ASP A 39 18.56 6.67 -14.44
N VAL A 40 17.83 5.55 -14.57
CA VAL A 40 18.17 4.23 -13.99
C VAL A 40 18.45 4.32 -12.48
N ALA A 41 17.69 5.17 -11.79
CA ALA A 41 17.84 5.37 -10.35
C ALA A 41 17.33 4.18 -9.53
N LEU A 42 16.36 3.45 -10.08
CA LEU A 42 15.75 2.25 -9.50
C LEU A 42 15.34 1.30 -10.63
N VAL A 43 15.42 0.01 -10.37
CA VAL A 43 14.84 -1.03 -11.25
C VAL A 43 13.76 -1.78 -10.47
N PRO A 44 12.47 -1.44 -10.64
CA PRO A 44 11.39 -2.17 -9.99
C PRO A 44 11.27 -3.58 -10.60
N ILE A 45 11.21 -4.61 -9.76
CA ILE A 45 11.14 -6.00 -10.22
C ILE A 45 9.70 -6.52 -10.18
N TYR A 46 9.04 -6.44 -9.02
CA TYR A 46 7.65 -6.85 -8.83
C TYR A 46 7.05 -6.28 -7.54
N HIS A 47 5.72 -6.26 -7.44
CA HIS A 47 5.01 -6.01 -6.19
C HIS A 47 4.87 -7.32 -5.40
N GLY A 48 5.45 -7.37 -4.20
CA GLY A 48 5.37 -8.54 -3.33
C GLY A 48 3.94 -8.78 -2.82
N ILE A 49 3.44 -10.00 -3.01
CA ILE A 49 2.17 -10.45 -2.43
C ILE A 49 2.48 -11.24 -1.16
N PHE A 50 1.97 -10.77 -0.03
CA PHE A 50 2.08 -11.45 1.25
C PHE A 50 0.78 -12.18 1.56
N ASN A 51 0.80 -13.50 1.44
CA ASN A 51 -0.33 -14.34 1.82
C ASN A 51 -0.20 -14.74 3.29
N ALA A 52 -1.29 -14.60 4.05
CA ALA A 52 -1.35 -15.04 5.44
C ALA A 52 -2.32 -16.20 5.58
N LEU A 53 -1.86 -17.32 6.15
CA LEU A 53 -2.72 -18.43 6.54
C LEU A 53 -3.22 -18.17 7.96
N VAL A 54 -4.53 -18.14 8.13
CA VAL A 54 -5.18 -17.89 9.42
C VAL A 54 -5.98 -19.13 9.83
N LYS A 55 -5.97 -19.44 11.12
CA LYS A 55 -6.85 -20.48 11.69
C LYS A 55 -8.31 -20.07 11.54
N HIS A 56 -9.19 -21.03 11.25
CA HIS A 56 -10.61 -20.80 10.96
C HIS A 56 -11.40 -20.08 12.07
N TYR A 57 -10.96 -20.22 13.33
CA TYR A 57 -11.61 -19.62 14.49
C TYR A 57 -11.14 -18.18 14.79
N VAL A 58 -10.24 -17.63 13.98
CA VAL A 58 -9.77 -16.25 14.13
C VAL A 58 -10.66 -15.34 13.29
N GLN A 59 -11.26 -14.35 13.93
CA GLN A 59 -12.19 -13.41 13.32
C GLN A 59 -11.79 -11.97 13.65
N GLY A 60 -12.31 -11.03 12.87
CA GLY A 60 -12.02 -9.61 13.02
C GLY A 60 -12.42 -8.81 11.78
N PRO A 61 -12.51 -7.47 11.89
CA PRO A 61 -12.90 -6.58 10.79
C PRO A 61 -11.94 -6.65 9.59
N MET A 62 -10.72 -7.16 9.79
CA MET A 62 -9.74 -7.39 8.73
C MET A 62 -10.14 -8.44 7.69
N PHE A 63 -11.09 -9.31 7.99
CA PHE A 63 -11.60 -10.31 7.04
C PHE A 63 -12.78 -9.79 6.22
N GLU A 64 -13.25 -8.57 6.50
CA GLU A 64 -14.27 -7.93 5.70
C GLU A 64 -13.73 -7.61 4.32
N SER A 65 -14.54 -7.90 3.30
CA SER A 65 -14.18 -7.58 1.93
C SER A 65 -14.21 -6.07 1.72
N ASN A 66 -13.20 -5.54 1.03
CA ASN A 66 -13.23 -4.15 0.59
C ASN A 66 -14.29 -3.94 -0.51
N SER A 67 -14.48 -2.70 -0.97
CA SER A 67 -15.44 -2.35 -2.04
C SER A 67 -15.22 -3.09 -3.37
N LYS A 68 -14.05 -3.73 -3.56
CA LYS A 68 -13.71 -4.55 -4.72
C LYS A 68 -13.84 -6.07 -4.45
N GLY A 69 -14.42 -6.47 -3.32
CA GLY A 69 -14.62 -7.87 -2.95
C GLY A 69 -13.35 -8.60 -2.50
N GLN A 70 -12.25 -7.88 -2.29
CA GLN A 70 -10.98 -8.48 -1.89
C GLN A 70 -10.89 -8.51 -0.37
N VAL A 71 -10.51 -9.67 0.18
CA VAL A 71 -10.15 -9.82 1.58
C VAL A 71 -8.65 -9.59 1.69
N THR A 72 -8.27 -8.40 2.18
CA THR A 72 -6.89 -8.04 2.42
C THR A 72 -6.70 -7.76 3.90
N TRP A 73 -5.56 -8.17 4.45
CA TRP A 73 -5.13 -7.73 5.77
C TRP A 73 -4.93 -6.21 5.76
N ASN A 74 -5.99 -5.47 6.09
CA ASN A 74 -6.10 -4.03 5.91
C ASN A 74 -5.25 -3.24 6.90
N ARG A 75 -3.95 -3.09 6.63
CA ARG A 75 -3.02 -2.24 7.41
C ARG A 75 -2.88 -2.60 8.90
N PHE A 76 -3.53 -3.66 9.34
CA PHE A 76 -3.43 -4.17 10.70
C PHE A 76 -2.07 -4.84 10.90
N ARG A 77 -1.24 -4.29 11.78
CA ARG A 77 -0.02 -4.97 12.21
C ARG A 77 -0.43 -6.07 13.19
N PHE A 78 0.07 -7.29 13.00
CA PHE A 78 -0.20 -8.43 13.88
C PHE A 78 0.01 -8.15 15.37
N ALA A 79 0.92 -7.24 15.72
CA ALA A 79 1.23 -6.88 17.09
C ALA A 79 0.59 -5.55 17.55
N SER A 80 -0.16 -4.83 16.70
CA SER A 80 -0.84 -3.60 17.11
C SER A 80 -2.23 -3.89 17.64
N ARG A 81 -2.66 -3.09 18.63
CA ARG A 81 -4.01 -3.15 19.22
C ARG A 81 -5.11 -2.82 18.21
N GLU A 82 -4.73 -2.19 17.09
CA GLU A 82 -5.63 -1.85 15.99
C GLU A 82 -6.13 -3.08 15.26
N SER A 83 -5.41 -4.21 15.35
CA SER A 83 -5.76 -5.41 14.60
C SER A 83 -7.13 -5.99 14.97
N GLU A 84 -7.68 -5.67 16.15
CA GLU A 84 -9.02 -6.08 16.61
C GLU A 84 -9.32 -7.58 16.35
N ILE A 85 -8.29 -8.42 16.43
CA ILE A 85 -8.38 -9.87 16.20
C ILE A 85 -8.92 -10.51 17.46
N TYR A 86 -9.90 -11.38 17.32
CA TYR A 86 -10.40 -12.21 18.41
C TYR A 86 -10.56 -13.67 17.98
N MET A 87 -10.49 -14.57 18.96
CA MET A 87 -10.85 -15.97 18.78
C MET A 87 -12.34 -16.12 18.99
N SER A 88 -13.06 -16.65 18.01
CA SER A 88 -14.45 -17.05 18.21
C SER A 88 -14.50 -18.33 19.06
N SER A 89 -15.51 -18.45 19.92
CA SER A 89 -15.74 -19.63 20.77
C SER A 89 -16.33 -20.82 20.02
N GLY A 90 -16.31 -20.80 18.68
CA GLY A 90 -16.80 -21.87 17.83
C GLY A 90 -16.00 -23.15 18.05
N VAL A 91 -16.73 -24.25 18.33
CA VAL A 91 -16.18 -25.58 18.58
C VAL A 91 -15.15 -25.97 17.50
N ARG A 92 -13.97 -26.43 17.94
CA ARG A 92 -12.97 -27.07 17.06
C ARG A 92 -13.64 -28.25 16.34
N GLN A 93 -13.90 -28.11 15.04
CA GLN A 93 -14.21 -29.25 14.17
C GLN A 93 -12.92 -29.96 13.76
#